data_AF-A0AAU6HBJ3-F1
#
_entry.id   AF-A0AAU6HBJ3-F1
#
_cell.length_a   1.000
_cell.length_b   1.000
_cell.length_c   1.000
_cell.angle_alpha   90.00
_cell.angle_beta   90.00
_cell.angle_gamma   90.00
#
_symmetry.space_group_name_H-M   'P 1'
#
loop_
_entity.id
_entity.type
_entity.pdbx_description
1 polymer ?
#
loop_
_entity_poly.entity_id
_entity_poly.type
_entity_poly.pdbx_seq_one_letter_code
_entity_poly.pdbx_strand_id
1 'polypeptide(L)'
;MERITEDQVARLVGFVSARIPETASLQGEARRTAAALRLAADKQIAAVRFQRTAPPVSGGTTDLAAAAWNLLVAFAEIWRDHPGFPADAAKETFEFDCDSPL
;
A
#
# COMPACT_ATOMS: atom_id res chain seq x y z
N MET A 1 -7.45 -9.11 -15.34
CA MET A 1 -7.17 -8.48 -14.03
C MET A 1 -7.97 -7.20 -13.97
N GLU A 2 -8.86 -7.05 -12.99
CA GLU A 2 -9.62 -5.81 -12.79
C GLU A 2 -8.63 -4.70 -12.39
N ARG A 3 -8.72 -3.54 -13.05
CA ARG A 3 -7.75 -2.46 -12.85
C ARG A 3 -8.12 -1.73 -11.56
N ILE A 4 -7.16 -1.62 -10.63
CA ILE A 4 -7.32 -0.85 -9.38
C ILE A 4 -7.81 0.56 -9.71
N THR A 5 -8.96 0.93 -9.15
CA THR A 5 -9.61 2.22 -9.42
C THR A 5 -8.98 3.36 -8.61
N GLU A 6 -9.17 4.60 -9.06
CA GLU A 6 -8.69 5.78 -8.32
C GLU A 6 -9.26 5.88 -6.92
N ASP A 7 -10.54 5.56 -6.81
CA ASP A 7 -11.28 5.61 -5.56
C ASP A 7 -10.74 4.58 -4.57
N GLN A 8 -10.43 3.35 -5.02
CA GLN A 8 -9.76 2.35 -4.20
C GLN A 8 -8.39 2.84 -3.73
N VAL A 9 -7.60 3.45 -4.61
CA VAL A 9 -6.30 4.04 -4.23
C VAL A 9 -6.51 5.15 -3.19
N ALA A 10 -7.40 6.10 -3.43
CA ALA A 10 -7.62 7.24 -2.53
C ALA A 10 -8.03 6.77 -1.12
N ARG A 11 -8.93 5.80 -1.03
CA ARG A 11 -9.43 5.26 0.24
C ARG A 11 -8.36 4.49 1.00
N LEU A 12 -7.61 3.61 0.33
CA LEU A 12 -6.54 2.84 0.97
C LEU A 12 -5.39 3.76 1.43
N VAL A 13 -5.00 4.73 0.59
CA VAL A 13 -3.95 5.71 0.91
C VAL A 13 -4.36 6.62 2.07
N GLY A 14 -5.59 7.11 2.07
CA GLY A 14 -6.13 7.91 3.16
C GLY A 14 -6.11 7.15 4.47
N PHE A 15 -6.52 5.88 4.44
CA PHE A 15 -6.51 5.02 5.61
C PHE A 15 -5.09 4.77 6.15
N VAL A 16 -4.13 4.36 5.31
CA VAL A 16 -2.75 4.10 5.73
C VAL A 16 -2.08 5.38 6.23
N SER A 17 -2.22 6.49 5.51
CA SER A 17 -1.58 7.77 5.86
C SER A 17 -2.05 8.30 7.22
N ALA A 18 -3.34 8.13 7.54
CA ALA A 18 -3.92 8.58 8.80
C ALA A 18 -3.48 7.76 10.02
N ARG A 19 -2.81 6.62 9.82
CA ARG A 19 -2.43 5.65 10.87
C ARG A 19 -0.94 5.68 11.17
N ILE A 20 -0.14 6.17 10.22
CA ILE A 20 1.28 6.43 10.45
C ILE A 20 1.38 7.76 11.22
N PRO A 21 1.92 7.77 12.45
CA PRO A 21 1.99 8.96 13.28
C PRO A 21 2.95 10.00 12.69
N GLU A 22 2.65 11.28 12.94
CA GLU A 22 3.52 12.38 12.54
C GLU A 22 4.87 12.32 13.26
N THR A 23 5.95 12.42 12.49
CA THR A 23 7.31 12.20 13.02
C THR A 23 7.80 13.34 13.92
N ALA A 24 7.18 14.53 13.81
CA ALA A 24 7.59 15.74 14.52
C ALA A 24 7.38 15.64 16.05
N SER A 25 6.39 14.87 16.50
CA SER A 25 6.10 14.67 17.93
C SER A 25 6.80 13.46 18.55
N LEU A 26 7.46 12.63 17.74
CA LEU A 26 8.12 11.41 18.19
C LEU A 26 9.61 11.65 18.44
N GLN A 27 10.21 10.82 19.30
CA GLN A 27 11.64 10.86 19.62
C GLN A 27 12.28 9.48 19.46
N GLY A 28 13.61 9.47 19.31
CA GLY A 28 14.42 8.26 19.31
C GLY A 28 13.99 7.21 18.28
N GLU A 29 13.75 5.99 18.73
CA GLU A 29 13.36 4.87 17.88
C GLU A 29 11.95 5.01 17.30
N ALA A 30 10.99 5.49 18.09
CA ALA A 30 9.62 5.70 17.61
C ALA A 30 9.58 6.65 16.39
N ARG A 31 10.40 7.72 16.41
CA ARG A 31 10.54 8.63 15.27
C ARG A 31 11.13 7.94 14.04
N ARG A 32 12.18 7.13 14.22
CA ARG A 32 12.83 6.41 13.12
C ARG A 32 11.89 5.38 12.50
N THR A 33 11.15 4.64 13.32
CA THR A 33 10.17 3.65 12.86
C THR A 33 9.02 4.32 12.11
N ALA A 34 8.46 5.41 12.63
CA ALA A 34 7.40 6.16 11.93
C ALA A 34 7.89 6.74 10.60
N ALA A 35 9.12 7.28 10.57
CA ALA A 35 9.72 7.79 9.33
C ALA A 35 9.96 6.68 8.30
N ALA A 36 10.45 5.51 8.73
CA ALA A 36 10.65 4.37 7.86
C ALA A 36 9.32 3.84 7.29
N LEU A 37 8.29 3.74 8.12
CA LEU A 37 6.97 3.30 7.71
C LEU A 37 6.32 4.31 6.73
N ARG A 38 6.44 5.61 7.01
CA ARG A 38 5.99 6.68 6.09
C ARG A 38 6.71 6.57 4.75
N LEU A 39 8.03 6.46 4.75
CA LEU A 39 8.83 6.32 3.53
C LEU A 39 8.43 5.08 2.72
N ALA A 40 8.21 3.94 3.40
CA ALA A 40 7.78 2.72 2.73
C ALA A 40 6.39 2.88 2.11
N ALA A 41 5.43 3.43 2.84
CA ALA A 41 4.09 3.72 2.33
C ALA A 41 4.14 4.68 1.13
N ASP A 42 4.87 5.79 1.24
CA ASP A 42 4.99 6.80 0.17
C ASP A 42 5.56 6.19 -1.12
N LYS A 43 6.55 5.31 -1.02
CA LYS A 43 7.10 4.59 -2.18
C LYS A 43 6.07 3.68 -2.85
N GLN A 44 5.29 2.93 -2.08
CA GLN A 44 4.24 2.08 -2.66
C GLN A 44 3.12 2.92 -3.29
N ILE A 45 2.73 4.01 -2.64
CA ILE A 45 1.75 4.96 -3.16
C ILE A 45 2.22 5.55 -4.49
N ALA A 46 3.47 5.99 -4.56
CA ALA A 46 4.08 6.52 -5.77
C ALA A 46 4.12 5.47 -6.88
N ALA A 47 4.49 4.22 -6.56
CA ALA A 47 4.50 3.12 -7.53
C ALA A 47 3.11 2.82 -8.10
N VAL A 48 2.08 2.72 -7.24
CA VAL A 48 0.68 2.52 -7.67
C VAL A 48 0.21 3.66 -8.56
N ARG A 49 0.49 4.92 -8.19
CA ARG A 49 0.13 6.10 -8.99
C ARG A 49 0.84 6.13 -10.34
N PHE A 50 2.15 5.91 -10.35
CA PHE A 50 2.97 5.88 -11.57
C PHE A 50 2.43 4.85 -12.56
N GLN A 51 2.17 3.63 -12.09
CA GLN A 51 1.66 2.54 -12.93
C GLN A 51 0.28 2.83 -13.52
N ARG A 52 -0.59 3.53 -12.77
CA ARG A 52 -1.89 3.96 -13.30
C ARG A 52 -1.75 4.95 -14.45
N THR A 53 -0.77 5.85 -14.37
CA THR A 53 -0.50 6.89 -15.38
C THR A 53 0.40 6.45 -16.53
N ALA A 54 1.16 5.37 -16.35
CA ALA A 54 2.08 4.86 -17.35
C ALA A 54 1.31 4.26 -18.54
N PRO A 55 1.81 4.42 -19.78
CA PRO A 55 1.27 3.71 -20.93
C PRO A 55 1.38 2.18 -20.70
N PRO A 56 0.42 1.38 -21.16
CA PRO A 56 0.47 -0.07 -21.00
C PRO A 56 1.69 -0.62 -21.75
N VAL A 57 2.73 -0.99 -21.02
CA VAL A 57 3.90 -1.68 -21.57
C VAL A 57 3.66 -3.18 -21.39
N SER A 58 3.70 -3.92 -22.49
CA SER A 58 3.50 -5.36 -22.50
C SER A 58 4.58 -6.07 -21.67
N GLY A 59 4.18 -6.80 -20.63
CA GLY A 59 4.91 -8.00 -20.17
C GLY A 59 5.70 -7.96 -18.86
N GLY A 60 5.65 -6.89 -18.05
CA GLY A 60 6.32 -6.92 -16.72
C GLY A 60 5.99 -5.79 -15.76
N THR A 61 5.41 -4.69 -16.24
CA THR A 61 5.02 -3.54 -15.41
C THR A 61 3.73 -3.80 -14.63
N THR A 62 2.90 -4.74 -15.10
CA THR A 62 1.70 -5.23 -14.41
C THR A 62 2.00 -5.90 -13.07
N ASP A 63 3.11 -6.63 -12.97
CA ASP A 63 3.45 -7.39 -11.76
C ASP A 63 3.98 -6.47 -10.66
N LEU A 64 4.74 -5.43 -11.03
CA LEU A 64 5.21 -4.41 -10.08
C LEU A 64 4.04 -3.58 -9.52
N ALA A 65 3.04 -3.28 -10.34
CA ALA A 65 1.86 -2.53 -9.90
C ALA A 65 1.03 -3.33 -8.88
N ALA A 66 0.82 -4.62 -9.18
CA ALA A 66 0.12 -5.54 -8.30
C ALA A 66 0.90 -5.75 -6.99
N ALA A 67 2.23 -5.90 -7.05
CA ALA A 67 3.07 -6.08 -5.88
C ALA A 67 3.07 -4.83 -4.97
N ALA A 68 3.17 -3.63 -5.56
CA ALA A 68 3.10 -2.38 -4.82
C ALA A 68 1.73 -2.18 -4.16
N TRP A 69 0.67 -2.57 -4.85
CA TRP A 69 -0.69 -2.56 -4.31
C TRP A 69 -0.84 -3.54 -3.15
N ASN A 70 -0.44 -4.79 -3.31
CA ASN A 70 -0.52 -5.80 -2.27
C ASN A 70 0.29 -5.41 -1.02
N LEU A 71 1.47 -4.79 -1.19
CA LEU A 71 2.23 -4.25 -0.06
C LEU A 71 1.49 -3.13 0.67
N LEU A 72 0.75 -2.29 -0.06
CA LEU A 72 -0.08 -1.24 0.54
C LEU A 72 -1.30 -1.84 1.26
N VAL A 73 -1.90 -2.90 0.72
CA VAL A 73 -2.95 -3.69 1.38
C VAL A 73 -2.40 -4.30 2.68
N ALA A 74 -1.24 -4.97 2.63
CA ALA A 74 -0.60 -5.56 3.81
C ALA A 74 -0.30 -4.52 4.92
N PHE A 75 0.09 -3.29 4.57
CA PHE A 75 0.17 -2.21 5.57
C PHE A 75 -1.18 -1.88 6.18
N ALA A 76 -2.24 -1.77 5.39
CA ALA A 76 -3.57 -1.50 5.91
C ALA A 76 -4.08 -2.62 6.83
N GLU A 77 -3.73 -3.87 6.55
CA GLU A 77 -4.15 -5.04 7.34
C GLU A 77 -3.62 -5.05 8.78
N ILE A 78 -2.54 -4.31 9.07
CA ILE A 78 -2.08 -4.06 10.46
C ILE A 78 -3.22 -3.47 11.30
N TRP A 79 -4.15 -2.75 10.67
CA TRP A 79 -5.31 -2.14 11.29
C TRP A 79 -6.64 -2.74 10.78
N ARG A 80 -6.65 -4.04 10.42
CA ARG A 80 -7.84 -4.75 9.89
C ARG A 80 -9.08 -4.60 10.78
N ASP A 81 -8.90 -4.64 12.10
CA ASP A 81 -10.00 -4.54 13.07
C ASP A 81 -10.49 -3.10 13.30
N HIS A 82 -9.87 -2.10 12.64
CA HIS A 82 -10.27 -0.71 12.78
C HIS A 82 -11.62 -0.46 12.08
N PRO A 83 -12.61 0.21 12.70
CA PRO A 83 -13.95 0.41 12.12
C PRO A 83 -13.97 1.12 10.76
N GLY A 84 -12.98 1.98 10.51
CA GLY A 84 -12.77 2.65 9.22
C GLY A 84 -11.93 1.88 8.19
N PHE A 85 -11.65 0.59 8.38
CA PHE A 85 -10.88 -0.22 7.44
C PHE A 85 -11.63 -0.33 6.10
N PRO A 86 -11.01 0.05 4.97
CA PRO A 86 -11.69 0.08 3.68
C PRO A 86 -11.67 -1.32 3.04
N ALA A 87 -12.44 -2.27 3.58
CA ALA A 87 -12.44 -3.67 3.15
C ALA A 87 -12.74 -3.89 1.66
N ASP A 88 -13.47 -2.97 1.05
CA ASP A 88 -13.78 -3.00 -0.37
C ASP A 88 -12.64 -2.47 -1.26
N ALA A 89 -11.74 -1.67 -0.69
CA ALA A 89 -10.51 -1.21 -1.33
C ALA A 89 -9.28 -2.03 -0.94
N ALA A 90 -9.24 -2.68 0.22
CA ALA A 90 -8.11 -3.46 0.70
C ALA A 90 -8.19 -4.92 0.20
N LYS A 91 -8.29 -5.10 -1.11
CA LYS A 91 -8.32 -6.42 -1.76
C LYS A 91 -7.01 -6.68 -2.46
N GLU A 92 -6.35 -7.76 -2.10
CA GLU A 92 -5.17 -8.21 -2.83
C GLU A 92 -5.52 -8.51 -4.29
N THR A 93 -4.59 -8.16 -5.18
CA THR A 93 -4.70 -8.42 -6.62
C THR A 93 -4.13 -9.78 -7.03
N PHE A 94 -3.43 -10.43 -6.11
CA PHE A 94 -2.99 -11.83 -6.16
C PHE A 94 -2.77 -12.30 -4.71
N GLU A 95 -3.05 -13.55 -4.42
CA GLU A 95 -2.63 -14.16 -3.14
C GLU A 95 -1.14 -14.48 -3.24
N PHE A 96 -0.34 -13.96 -2.32
CA PHE A 96 1.03 -14.46 -2.15
C PHE A 96 0.92 -15.71 -1.26
N ASP A 97 0.92 -16.90 -1.88
CA ASP A 97 1.03 -18.15 -1.13
C ASP A 97 2.41 -18.20 -0.45
N CYS A 98 2.47 -17.70 0.79
CA CYS A 98 3.64 -17.78 1.66
C CYS A 98 4.08 -19.23 1.94
N ASP A 99 3.25 -20.23 1.58
CA ASP A 99 3.56 -21.65 1.68
C ASP A 99 4.55 -22.15 0.62
N SER A 100 4.90 -21.33 -0.37
CA SER A 100 5.99 -21.61 -1.30
C SER A 100 7.22 -20.77 -0.95
N PRO A 101 8.11 -21.24 -0.05
CA PRO A 101 9.39 -20.58 0.15
C PRO A 101 10.18 -20.62 -1.16
N LEU A 102 10.75 -19.47 -1.54
CA LEU A 102 11.71 -19.34 -2.64
C LEU A 102 12.89 -20.31 -2.49
#